data_AF-A0A922Z0G3-F1
#
_entry.id   AF-A0A922Z0G3-F1
#
_cell.length_a   1.000
_cell.length_b   1.000
_cell.length_c   1.000
_cell.angle_alpha   90.00
_cell.angle_beta   90.00
_cell.angle_gamma   90.00
#
_symmetry.space_group_name_H-M   'P 1'
#
loop_
_entity.id
_entity.type
_entity.pdbx_description
1 polymer ?
#
loop_
_entity_poly.entity_id
_entity_poly.type
_entity_poly.pdbx_seq_one_letter_code
_entity_poly.pdbx_strand_id
1 'polypeptide(L)'
;MAASDDGVVGRGDGALDRRGLVRAAMLLGLSGLPLPALAQAAGDRAPAAGMVTDLRGDAMAELRETRRRLATDGPVFVGDRVETGEDARAGFRLGRATELRLGEKARITIDRFIVDAGGTITLGAGALLVDKAPGSEAGRIRIRSSYGLIAVRGTRFFAGPSNGVFGVFVERGEVAVRAAGREVVLAAGEGTDIARRGAAPTPARRWGEARIAAALAQVA
;
A
#
# COMPACT_ATOMS: atom_id res chain seq x y z
N MET A 1 -70.53 -40.05 -36.33
CA MET A 1 -71.16 -41.37 -36.17
C MET A 1 -70.05 -42.39 -36.38
N ALA A 2 -69.17 -42.60 -35.41
CA ALA A 2 -69.34 -43.38 -34.18
C ALA A 2 -69.42 -44.89 -34.48
N ALA A 3 -68.31 -45.58 -34.17
CA ALA A 3 -68.16 -46.98 -33.73
C ALA A 3 -66.65 -47.30 -33.87
N SER A 4 -65.82 -47.31 -32.83
CA SER A 4 -65.83 -48.21 -31.65
C SER A 4 -65.78 -49.68 -32.07
N ASP A 5 -64.64 -50.33 -31.80
CA ASP A 5 -64.54 -51.51 -30.90
C ASP A 5 -64.45 -52.79 -31.79
N ASP A 6 -63.75 -53.88 -31.52
CA ASP A 6 -62.85 -54.37 -30.48
C ASP A 6 -62.20 -55.63 -31.14
N GLY A 7 -60.91 -55.95 -30.94
CA GLY A 7 -60.56 -57.09 -30.10
C GLY A 7 -60.22 -58.39 -30.86
N VAL A 8 -59.50 -59.30 -30.17
CA VAL A 8 -58.99 -60.65 -30.57
C VAL A 8 -57.54 -60.65 -31.10
N VAL A 9 -56.50 -60.79 -30.27
CA VAL A 9 -56.00 -61.96 -29.50
C VAL A 9 -55.54 -63.13 -30.38
N GLY A 10 -54.22 -63.28 -30.51
CA GLY A 10 -53.56 -64.46 -31.07
C GLY A 10 -52.18 -64.64 -30.42
N ARG A 11 -52.10 -65.61 -29.52
CA ARG A 11 -50.98 -66.00 -28.67
C ARG A 11 -49.93 -66.78 -29.47
N GLY A 12 -48.65 -66.49 -29.25
CA GLY A 12 -47.53 -67.29 -29.76
C GLY A 12 -46.30 -67.11 -28.88
N ASP A 13 -46.15 -68.00 -27.91
CA ASP A 13 -44.91 -68.22 -27.16
C ASP A 13 -43.79 -68.70 -28.08
N GLY A 14 -42.55 -68.24 -27.88
CA GLY A 14 -41.40 -68.89 -28.52
C GLY A 14 -40.12 -68.08 -28.63
N ALA A 15 -39.36 -68.05 -27.54
CA ALA A 15 -37.89 -68.09 -27.50
C ALA A 15 -37.05 -67.04 -28.26
N LEU A 16 -36.58 -66.06 -27.48
CA LEU A 16 -35.17 -65.63 -27.37
C LEU A 16 -34.25 -65.88 -28.57
N ASP A 17 -33.74 -64.80 -29.17
CA ASP A 17 -32.29 -64.73 -29.33
C ASP A 17 -31.74 -63.33 -29.04
N ARG A 18 -30.64 -63.33 -28.30
CA ARG A 18 -30.12 -62.22 -27.50
C ARG A 18 -28.87 -61.68 -28.20
N ARG A 19 -28.89 -60.37 -28.45
CA ARG A 19 -27.71 -59.48 -28.54
C ARG A 19 -26.82 -59.76 -29.77
N GLY A 20 -26.32 -58.76 -30.48
CA GLY A 20 -26.34 -57.34 -30.23
C GLY A 20 -25.68 -56.66 -31.41
N LEU A 21 -26.46 -55.77 -32.02
CA LEU A 21 -26.12 -54.42 -32.42
C LEU A 21 -24.84 -54.15 -33.24
N VAL A 22 -25.13 -53.79 -34.50
CA VAL A 22 -24.79 -52.51 -35.16
C VAL A 22 -23.35 -52.32 -35.62
N ARG A 23 -23.19 -52.63 -36.92
CA ARG A 23 -22.45 -51.83 -37.90
C ARG A 23 -23.20 -50.52 -38.18
N ALA A 24 -22.49 -49.39 -38.24
CA ALA A 24 -22.70 -48.20 -39.09
C ALA A 24 -22.02 -47.00 -38.40
N ALA A 25 -20.88 -46.45 -38.84
CA ALA A 25 -20.55 -45.75 -40.08
C ALA A 25 -21.25 -44.38 -40.24
N MET A 26 -20.40 -43.33 -40.24
CA MET A 26 -20.58 -41.92 -40.66
C MET A 26 -21.36 -40.95 -39.76
N LEU A 27 -20.71 -39.84 -39.37
CA LEU A 27 -21.08 -38.45 -39.73
C LEU A 27 -20.16 -37.40 -39.05
N LEU A 28 -19.72 -36.40 -39.85
CA LEU A 28 -19.41 -34.99 -39.49
C LEU A 28 -18.21 -34.68 -38.56
N GLY A 29 -17.03 -34.51 -39.18
CA GLY A 29 -15.91 -33.79 -38.56
C GLY A 29 -16.03 -32.27 -38.77
N LEU A 30 -16.66 -31.56 -37.83
CA LEU A 30 -16.46 -30.12 -37.64
C LEU A 30 -15.22 -29.94 -36.75
N SER A 31 -14.05 -29.83 -37.36
CA SER A 31 -12.79 -29.56 -36.66
C SER A 31 -12.79 -28.13 -36.11
N GLY A 32 -12.79 -28.04 -34.78
CA GLY A 32 -12.89 -26.79 -34.02
C GLY A 32 -11.75 -25.81 -34.31
N LEU A 33 -12.13 -24.53 -34.46
CA LEU A 33 -11.21 -23.40 -34.39
C LEU A 33 -10.63 -23.32 -32.96
N PRO A 34 -9.30 -23.30 -32.78
CA PRO A 34 -8.72 -23.02 -31.48
C PRO A 34 -8.97 -21.55 -31.15
N LEU A 35 -9.73 -21.29 -30.08
CA LEU A 35 -9.81 -19.97 -29.47
C LEU A 35 -8.39 -19.56 -29.03
N PRO A 36 -7.84 -18.43 -29.49
CA PRO A 36 -6.60 -17.92 -28.91
C PRO A 36 -6.93 -17.51 -27.47
N ALA A 37 -6.36 -18.26 -26.52
CA ALA A 37 -6.31 -17.85 -25.13
C ALA A 37 -5.56 -16.51 -25.09
N LEU A 38 -6.31 -15.43 -24.89
CA LEU A 38 -5.77 -14.17 -24.38
C LEU A 38 -5.22 -14.47 -22.99
N ALA A 39 -3.98 -14.93 -22.95
CA ALA A 39 -3.16 -14.89 -21.75
C ALA A 39 -3.09 -13.41 -21.35
N GLN A 40 -3.93 -13.03 -20.38
CA GLN A 40 -3.74 -11.78 -19.68
C GLN A 40 -2.34 -11.85 -19.10
N ALA A 41 -1.43 -11.07 -19.68
CA ALA A 41 -0.17 -10.77 -19.05
C ALA A 41 -0.54 -10.18 -17.68
N ALA A 42 -0.43 -11.01 -16.63
CA ALA A 42 -0.37 -10.55 -15.26
C ALA A 42 0.92 -9.73 -15.18
N GLY A 43 0.86 -8.48 -15.64
CA GLY A 43 1.94 -7.53 -15.47
C GLY A 43 2.22 -7.47 -13.98
N ASP A 44 3.50 -7.62 -13.61
CA ASP A 44 4.02 -7.51 -12.25
C ASP A 44 3.42 -6.28 -11.57
N ARG A 45 2.28 -6.46 -10.89
CA ARG A 45 1.62 -5.40 -10.16
C ARG A 45 2.45 -5.22 -8.90
N ALA A 46 3.07 -4.06 -8.78
CA ALA A 46 3.83 -3.74 -7.57
C ALA A 46 2.93 -4.01 -6.34
N PRO A 47 3.48 -4.63 -5.27
CA PRO A 47 2.67 -4.99 -4.12
C PRO A 47 2.06 -3.72 -3.50
N ALA A 48 0.79 -3.80 -3.15
CA ALA A 48 0.11 -2.70 -2.46
C ALA A 48 0.78 -2.44 -1.11
N ALA A 49 1.18 -1.19 -0.88
CA ALA A 49 1.70 -0.73 0.40
C ALA A 49 0.58 -0.28 1.34
N GLY A 50 -0.52 0.24 0.77
CA GLY A 50 -1.62 0.81 1.54
C GLY A 50 -2.61 1.60 0.68
N MET A 51 -3.27 2.56 1.31
CA MET A 51 -4.27 3.44 0.69
C MET A 51 -4.17 4.88 1.18
N VAL A 52 -4.66 5.81 0.36
CA VAL A 52 -4.83 7.21 0.74
C VAL A 52 -6.06 7.34 1.64
N THR A 53 -5.91 7.92 2.83
CA THR A 53 -7.01 8.09 3.80
C THR A 53 -7.66 9.45 3.75
N ASP A 54 -6.91 10.49 3.39
CA ASP A 54 -7.39 11.86 3.24
C ASP A 54 -6.50 12.59 2.23
N LEU A 55 -7.09 13.51 1.46
CA LEU A 55 -6.37 14.30 0.49
C LEU A 55 -6.97 15.70 0.41
N ARG A 56 -6.12 16.70 0.60
CA ARG A 56 -6.43 18.12 0.36
C ARG A 56 -5.42 18.65 -0.65
N GLY A 57 -5.91 19.35 -1.67
CA GLY A 57 -5.08 19.83 -2.77
C GLY A 57 -4.61 18.70 -3.69
N ASP A 58 -3.55 18.97 -4.46
CA ASP A 58 -3.03 18.02 -5.45
C ASP A 58 -1.93 17.14 -4.87
N ALA A 59 -2.04 15.82 -5.08
CA ALA A 59 -0.96 14.88 -4.84
C ALA A 59 -0.83 13.90 -6.00
N MET A 60 0.40 13.52 -6.30
CA MET A 60 0.76 12.62 -7.39
C MET A 60 1.57 11.46 -6.83
N ALA A 61 1.37 10.28 -7.41
CA ALA A 61 2.24 9.13 -7.22
C ALA A 61 2.83 8.72 -8.56
N GLU A 62 4.12 8.42 -8.58
CA GLU A 62 4.84 7.94 -9.75
C GLU A 62 5.42 6.56 -9.42
N LEU A 63 5.06 5.56 -10.22
CA LEU A 63 5.59 4.22 -10.11
C LEU A 63 6.29 3.88 -11.42
N ARG A 64 7.62 3.74 -11.35
CA ARG A 64 8.46 3.58 -12.55
C ARG A 64 8.23 4.80 -13.49
N GLU A 65 7.66 4.59 -14.67
CA GLU A 65 7.35 5.65 -15.64
C GLU A 65 5.87 6.10 -15.61
N THR A 66 5.05 5.50 -14.74
CA THR A 66 3.62 5.79 -14.69
C THR A 66 3.30 6.77 -13.57
N ARG A 67 2.96 8.00 -13.96
CA ARG A 67 2.46 9.03 -13.05
C ARG A 67 0.94 8.98 -12.96
N ARG A 68 0.41 9.03 -11.74
CA ARG A 68 -1.02 9.05 -11.46
C ARG A 68 -1.35 10.09 -10.39
N ARG A 69 -2.52 10.68 -10.51
CA ARG A 69 -3.09 11.52 -9.46
C ARG A 69 -3.57 10.63 -8.32
N LEU A 70 -3.25 11.01 -7.09
CA LEU A 70 -3.81 10.35 -5.92
C LEU A 70 -5.24 10.83 -5.69
N ALA A 71 -6.06 9.95 -5.16
CA ALA A 71 -7.42 10.23 -4.74
C ALA A 71 -7.64 9.52 -3.40
N THR A 72 -8.55 10.03 -2.57
CA THR A 72 -8.99 9.36 -1.35
C THR A 72 -9.44 7.94 -1.64
N ASP A 73 -9.12 7.00 -0.75
CA ASP A 73 -9.31 5.55 -0.89
C ASP A 73 -8.53 4.89 -2.05
N GLY A 74 -7.75 5.68 -2.79
CA GLY A 74 -6.88 5.19 -3.85
C GLY A 74 -5.70 4.38 -3.32
N PRO A 75 -5.24 3.36 -4.05
CA PRO A 75 -4.12 2.53 -3.61
C PRO A 75 -2.77 3.24 -3.76
N VAL A 76 -1.89 2.95 -2.81
CA VAL A 76 -0.44 3.23 -2.91
C VAL A 76 0.33 1.92 -2.92
N PHE A 77 1.40 1.89 -3.70
CA PHE A 77 2.20 0.72 -4.00
C PHE A 77 3.63 0.89 -3.49
N VAL A 78 4.28 -0.22 -3.21
CA VAL A 78 5.72 -0.24 -2.98
C VAL A 78 6.44 0.22 -4.25
N GLY A 79 7.39 1.13 -4.11
CA GLY A 79 8.10 1.79 -5.19
C GLY A 79 7.49 3.13 -5.62
N ASP A 80 6.33 3.52 -5.08
CA ASP A 80 5.76 4.84 -5.37
C ASP A 80 6.67 5.95 -4.89
N ARG A 81 6.92 6.92 -5.77
CA ARG A 81 7.35 8.27 -5.43
C ARG A 81 6.11 9.15 -5.32
N VAL A 82 5.80 9.56 -4.10
CA VAL A 82 4.65 10.41 -3.81
C VAL A 82 5.10 11.85 -3.64
N GLU A 83 4.39 12.77 -4.28
CA GLU A 83 4.62 14.21 -4.22
C GLU A 83 3.32 14.94 -3.90
N THR A 84 3.36 15.86 -2.94
CA THR A 84 2.26 16.80 -2.64
C THR A 84 2.56 18.17 -3.24
N GLY A 85 1.51 18.85 -3.72
CA GLY A 85 1.57 20.20 -4.27
C GLY A 85 1.73 21.29 -3.20
N GLU A 86 1.56 22.53 -3.65
CA GLU A 86 1.44 23.69 -2.76
C GLU A 86 0.15 23.63 -1.95
N ASP A 87 0.23 23.97 -0.66
CA ASP A 87 -0.85 23.87 0.33
C ASP A 87 -1.52 22.49 0.46
N ALA A 88 -0.99 21.48 -0.24
CA ALA A 88 -1.56 20.15 -0.26
C ALA A 88 -1.21 19.38 1.02
N ARG A 89 -2.12 18.50 1.44
CA ARG A 89 -1.94 17.56 2.55
C ARG A 89 -2.44 16.20 2.11
N ALA A 90 -1.70 15.15 2.43
CA ALA A 90 -2.09 13.79 2.07
C ALA A 90 -1.88 12.84 3.24
N GLY A 91 -2.93 12.12 3.60
CA GLY A 91 -2.92 11.05 4.60
C GLY A 91 -2.88 9.68 3.93
N PHE A 92 -2.13 8.76 4.53
CA PHE A 92 -2.00 7.38 4.06
C PHE A 92 -2.11 6.42 5.22
N ARG A 93 -2.73 5.27 4.97
CA ARG A 93 -2.66 4.10 5.84
C ARG A 93 -1.87 3.02 5.15
N LEU A 94 -0.70 2.71 5.70
CA LEU A 94 0.15 1.61 5.25
C LEU A 94 -0.06 0.38 6.13
N GLY A 95 -0.35 -0.75 5.48
CA GLY A 95 -0.74 -1.98 6.18
C GLY A 95 -1.92 -1.74 7.13
N ARG A 96 -1.85 -2.30 8.35
CA ARG A 96 -2.94 -2.24 9.33
C ARG A 96 -2.73 -1.25 10.47
N ALA A 97 -1.51 -0.74 10.65
CA ALA A 97 -1.15 -0.06 11.91
C ALA A 97 -0.20 1.14 11.75
N THR A 98 0.11 1.55 10.51
CA THR A 98 0.97 2.71 10.25
C THR A 98 0.18 3.76 9.48
N GLU A 99 0.01 4.93 10.07
CA GLU A 99 -0.52 6.11 9.40
C GLU A 99 0.63 7.06 9.06
N LEU A 100 0.57 7.64 7.87
CA LEU A 100 1.49 8.67 7.43
C LEU A 100 0.69 9.91 7.05
N ARG A 101 1.23 11.09 7.36
CA ARG A 101 0.71 12.35 6.86
C ARG A 101 1.82 13.17 6.23
N LEU A 102 1.56 13.68 5.04
CA LEU A 102 2.46 14.53 4.29
C LEU A 102 1.95 15.96 4.29
N GLY A 103 2.89 16.89 4.51
CA GLY A 103 2.65 18.32 4.33
C GLY A 103 2.71 18.75 2.87
N GLU A 104 2.70 20.06 2.63
CA GLU A 104 2.93 20.63 1.29
C GLU A 104 4.34 20.34 0.78
N LYS A 105 4.47 20.32 -0.56
CA LYS A 105 5.76 20.18 -1.26
C LYS A 105 6.59 19.02 -0.73
N ALA A 106 5.92 18.01 -0.18
CA ALA A 106 6.52 16.83 0.41
C ALA A 106 6.82 15.82 -0.68
N ARG A 107 7.96 15.16 -0.56
CA ARG A 107 8.36 14.10 -1.47
C ARG A 107 8.81 12.90 -0.68
N ILE A 108 8.12 11.79 -0.86
CA ILE A 108 8.50 10.52 -0.26
C ILE A 108 8.66 9.42 -1.30
N THR A 109 9.37 8.38 -0.95
CA THR A 109 9.43 7.12 -1.72
C THR A 109 9.15 5.96 -0.79
N ILE A 110 8.22 5.09 -1.16
CA ILE A 110 7.90 3.87 -0.40
C ILE A 110 8.85 2.76 -0.86
N ASP A 111 10.08 2.75 -0.36
CA ASP A 111 11.14 1.84 -0.86
C ASP A 111 10.80 0.36 -0.67
N ARG A 112 10.29 0.05 0.53
CA ARG A 112 9.89 -1.30 0.90
C ARG A 112 8.83 -1.21 1.97
N PHE A 113 7.73 -1.90 1.77
CA PHE A 113 6.75 -2.07 2.82
C PHE A 113 6.24 -3.50 2.78
N ILE A 114 6.37 -4.20 3.89
CA ILE A 114 5.81 -5.52 4.09
C ILE A 114 4.78 -5.36 5.19
N VAL A 115 3.53 -5.68 4.87
CA VAL A 115 2.41 -5.62 5.81
C VAL A 115 2.80 -6.38 7.07
N ASP A 116 2.63 -5.74 8.23
CA ASP A 116 2.96 -6.25 9.55
C ASP A 116 4.45 -6.56 9.83
N ALA A 117 5.36 -6.48 8.86
CA ALA A 117 6.81 -6.57 9.09
C ALA A 117 7.52 -5.20 9.04
N GLY A 118 6.79 -4.15 8.70
CA GLY A 118 7.28 -2.78 8.64
C GLY A 118 7.88 -2.44 7.27
N GLY A 119 8.65 -1.35 7.23
CA GLY A 119 9.05 -0.77 5.95
C GLY A 119 10.13 0.28 6.06
N THR A 120 10.64 0.64 4.90
CA THR A 120 11.56 1.76 4.70
C THR A 120 10.88 2.76 3.78
N ILE A 121 10.82 4.01 4.24
CA ILE A 121 10.29 5.14 3.49
C ILE A 121 11.42 6.15 3.40
N THR A 122 11.67 6.67 2.20
CA THR A 122 12.63 7.75 2.01
C THR A 122 11.90 9.09 1.96
N LEU A 123 12.22 10.00 2.87
CA LEU A 123 11.79 11.40 2.88
C LEU A 123 12.82 12.26 2.13
N GLY A 124 12.43 12.75 0.96
CA GLY A 124 13.24 13.62 0.12
C GLY A 124 13.11 15.10 0.48
N ALA A 125 11.88 15.56 0.75
CA ALA A 125 11.55 16.95 1.07
C ALA A 125 10.21 17.07 1.82
N GLY A 126 9.97 18.25 2.40
CA GLY A 126 8.73 18.60 3.10
C GLY A 126 8.60 17.95 4.47
N ALA A 127 7.38 18.03 5.01
CA ALA A 127 7.04 17.51 6.33
C ALA A 127 6.37 16.13 6.23
N LEU A 128 6.74 15.27 7.17
CA LEU A 128 6.17 13.93 7.35
C LEU A 128 5.82 13.74 8.82
N LEU A 129 4.59 13.29 9.06
CA LEU A 129 4.19 12.67 10.31
C LEU A 129 4.08 11.17 10.10
N VAL A 130 4.59 10.40 11.05
CA VAL A 130 4.35 8.97 11.14
C VAL A 130 3.65 8.70 12.45
N ASP A 131 2.55 7.96 12.41
CA ASP A 131 1.90 7.43 13.58
C ASP A 131 1.77 5.92 13.46
N LYS A 132 2.52 5.22 14.31
CA LYS A 132 2.43 3.78 14.44
C LYS A 132 1.77 3.43 15.75
N ALA A 133 0.67 2.68 15.67
CA ALA A 133 -0.11 2.27 16.84
C ALA A 133 0.78 1.59 17.91
N PRO A 134 0.66 1.99 19.20
CA PRO A 134 1.36 1.33 20.29
C PRO A 134 1.00 -0.15 20.39
N GLY A 135 1.96 -1.00 20.75
CA GLY A 135 1.72 -2.44 20.90
C GLY A 135 1.42 -3.20 19.60
N SER A 136 1.43 -2.53 18.44
CA SER A 136 1.28 -3.21 17.16
C SER A 136 2.44 -4.16 16.90
N GLU A 137 2.11 -5.39 16.50
CA GLU A 137 3.08 -6.38 15.99
C GLU A 137 3.71 -5.96 14.66
N ALA A 138 3.20 -4.89 14.03
CA ALA A 138 3.80 -4.35 12.83
C ALA A 138 5.30 -4.13 13.06
N GLY A 139 6.14 -4.59 12.14
CA GLY A 139 7.59 -4.52 12.33
C GLY A 139 8.14 -3.08 12.26
N ARG A 140 9.47 -2.96 12.27
CA ARG A 140 10.16 -1.67 12.42
C ARG A 140 9.93 -0.78 11.19
N ILE A 141 9.45 0.45 11.41
CA ILE A 141 9.45 1.50 10.38
C ILE A 141 10.78 2.24 10.44
N ARG A 142 11.38 2.48 9.28
CA ARG A 142 12.59 3.28 9.12
C ARG A 142 12.29 4.41 8.14
N ILE A 143 12.57 5.64 8.54
CA ILE A 143 12.56 6.78 7.63
C ILE A 143 13.99 7.12 7.26
N ARG A 144 14.32 7.05 5.97
CA ARG A 144 15.59 7.52 5.43
C ARG A 144 15.39 8.93 4.94
N SER A 145 16.30 9.83 5.24
CA SER A 145 16.31 11.15 4.63
C SER A 145 17.73 11.52 4.25
N SER A 146 17.85 12.58 3.47
CA SER A 146 19.15 13.20 3.21
C SER A 146 19.84 13.79 4.44
N TYR A 147 19.10 13.96 5.54
CA TYR A 147 19.60 14.45 6.81
C TYR A 147 20.02 13.32 7.75
N GLY A 148 19.54 12.10 7.55
CA GLY A 148 19.85 10.96 8.42
C GLY A 148 18.82 9.84 8.34
N LEU A 149 19.09 8.79 9.11
CA LEU A 149 18.19 7.67 9.33
C LEU A 149 17.41 7.89 10.63
N ILE A 150 16.09 7.70 10.57
CA ILE A 150 15.20 7.79 11.72
C ILE A 150 14.56 6.40 11.90
N ALA A 151 14.84 5.75 13.02
CA ALA A 151 14.33 4.42 13.33
C ALA A 151 13.25 4.50 14.41
N VAL A 152 12.19 3.73 14.21
CA VAL A 152 10.94 3.92 14.93
C VAL A 152 10.46 2.63 15.58
N ARG A 153 10.10 2.70 16.88
CA ARG A 153 9.38 1.62 17.58
C ARG A 153 8.12 2.15 18.27
N GLY A 154 6.97 1.99 17.63
CA GLY A 154 5.65 2.29 18.22
C GLY A 154 5.49 3.76 18.61
N THR A 155 5.64 4.66 17.64
CA THR A 155 5.71 6.10 17.92
C THR A 155 4.83 6.93 17.01
N ARG A 156 4.51 8.12 17.52
CA ARG A 156 4.02 9.24 16.73
C ARG A 156 5.10 10.31 16.72
N PHE A 157 5.62 10.65 15.55
CA PHE A 157 6.69 11.62 15.42
C PHE A 157 6.60 12.40 14.11
N PHE A 158 7.12 13.62 14.16
CA PHE A 158 7.29 14.54 13.04
C PHE A 158 8.73 14.53 12.56
N ALA A 159 8.93 14.61 11.25
CA ALA A 159 10.21 14.86 10.61
C ALA A 159 10.02 15.81 9.43
N GLY A 160 10.72 16.94 9.43
CA GLY A 160 10.57 17.95 8.39
C GLY A 160 11.15 19.31 8.74
N PRO A 161 10.87 20.34 7.93
CA PRO A 161 11.28 21.71 8.21
C PRO A 161 10.70 22.22 9.53
N SER A 162 11.56 22.79 10.38
CA SER A 162 11.17 23.45 11.63
C SER A 162 12.21 24.50 11.96
N ASN A 163 11.80 25.75 12.21
CA ASN A 163 12.68 26.87 12.54
C ASN A 163 13.89 27.01 11.57
N GLY A 164 13.66 26.79 10.27
CA GLY A 164 14.69 26.94 9.23
C GLY A 164 15.68 25.78 9.11
N VAL A 165 15.54 24.71 9.89
CA VAL A 165 16.38 23.51 9.83
C VAL A 165 15.53 22.25 9.70
N PHE A 166 16.18 21.09 9.52
CA PHE A 166 15.48 19.81 9.59
C PHE A 166 15.33 19.38 11.05
N GLY A 167 14.09 19.32 11.53
CA GLY A 167 13.76 18.92 12.89
C GLY A 167 13.07 17.55 12.93
N VAL A 168 13.37 16.79 13.97
CA VAL A 168 12.65 15.57 14.33
C VAL A 168 12.08 15.75 15.72
N PHE A 169 10.78 15.52 15.89
CA PHE A 169 10.07 15.68 17.16
C PHE A 169 9.20 14.46 17.44
N VAL A 170 9.23 14.00 18.70
CA VAL A 170 8.46 12.84 19.15
C VAL A 170 7.30 13.31 20.00
N GLU A 171 6.08 13.05 19.52
CA GLU A 171 4.86 13.32 20.29
C GLU A 171 4.55 12.17 21.25
N ARG A 172 4.77 10.92 20.80
CA ARG A 172 4.54 9.71 21.59
C ARG A 172 5.57 8.63 21.27
N GLY A 173 6.05 7.92 22.29
CA GLY A 173 6.97 6.79 22.13
C GLY A 173 8.43 7.22 22.13
N GLU A 174 9.27 6.46 21.43
CA GLU A 174 10.73 6.66 21.39
C GLU A 174 11.30 6.51 19.97
N VAL A 175 12.07 7.50 19.52
CA VAL A 175 12.66 7.54 18.19
C VAL A 175 14.18 7.66 18.28
N ALA A 176 14.89 6.81 17.56
CA ALA A 176 16.33 6.91 17.42
C ALA A 176 16.68 7.62 16.10
N VAL A 177 17.41 8.74 16.19
CA VAL A 177 17.85 9.54 15.06
C VAL A 177 19.35 9.36 14.88
N ARG A 178 19.77 8.84 13.72
CA ARG A 178 21.17 8.63 13.35
C ARG A 178 21.57 9.52 12.18
N ALA A 179 22.56 10.39 12.38
CA ALA A 179 23.17 11.16 11.31
C ALA A 179 24.65 11.46 11.61
N ALA A 180 25.46 11.55 10.56
CA ALA A 180 26.89 11.83 10.64
C ALA A 180 27.64 10.94 11.67
N GLY A 181 27.29 9.65 11.72
CA GLY A 181 27.89 8.68 12.66
C GLY A 181 27.46 8.82 14.13
N ARG A 182 26.58 9.77 14.46
CA ARG A 182 26.02 9.96 15.80
C ARG A 182 24.57 9.49 15.88
N GLU A 183 24.20 8.95 17.04
CA GLU A 183 22.84 8.59 17.40
C GLU A 183 22.34 9.47 18.55
N VAL A 184 21.09 9.92 18.46
CA VAL A 184 20.34 10.54 19.56
C VAL A 184 19.00 9.84 19.68
N VAL A 185 18.66 9.41 20.89
CA VAL A 185 17.36 8.83 21.21
C VAL A 185 16.48 9.94 21.77
N LEU A 186 15.25 10.04 21.26
CA LEU A 186 14.25 11.03 21.63
C LEU A 186 13.07 10.35 22.32
N ALA A 187 12.66 10.88 23.47
CA ALA A 187 11.43 10.51 24.14
C ALA A 187 10.28 11.49 23.80
N ALA A 188 9.08 11.16 24.28
CA ALA A 188 7.90 12.02 24.10
C ALA A 188 8.12 13.46 24.63
N GLY A 189 7.78 14.44 23.79
CA GLY A 189 8.00 15.86 24.03
C GLY A 189 9.39 16.36 23.63
N GLU A 190 10.30 15.48 23.21
CA GLU A 190 11.64 15.84 22.79
C GLU A 190 11.79 15.93 21.28
N GLY A 191 12.77 16.71 20.86
CA GLY A 191 13.22 16.74 19.48
C GLY A 191 14.72 17.03 19.35
N THR A 192 15.20 16.87 18.13
CA THR A 192 16.57 17.17 17.71
C THR A 192 16.54 17.92 16.38
N ASP A 193 17.61 18.65 16.12
CA ASP A 193 17.82 19.42 14.91
C ASP A 193 19.04 18.92 14.16
N ILE A 194 18.93 18.88 12.83
CA ILE A 194 20.03 18.60 11.91
C ILE A 194 20.19 19.83 11.02
N ALA A 195 21.20 20.64 11.32
CA ALA A 195 21.39 21.96 10.72
C ALA A 195 21.52 21.94 9.19
N ARG A 196 22.16 20.90 8.64
CA ARG A 196 22.34 20.68 7.20
C ARG A 196 22.61 19.21 6.92
N ARG A 197 22.55 18.81 5.65
CA ARG A 197 22.92 17.45 5.21
C ARG A 197 24.33 17.10 5.68
N GLY A 198 24.48 15.88 6.21
CA GLY A 198 25.74 15.40 6.79
C GLY A 198 26.14 16.03 8.12
N ALA A 199 25.32 16.91 8.72
CA ALA A 199 25.52 17.35 10.10
C ALA A 199 25.02 16.29 11.09
N ALA A 200 25.59 16.30 12.29
CA ALA A 200 25.12 15.47 13.39
C ALA A 200 23.83 16.03 14.01
N PRO A 201 22.98 15.19 14.61
CA PRO A 201 21.81 15.66 15.36
C PRO A 201 22.27 16.39 16.64
N THR A 202 21.57 17.46 17.01
CA THR A 202 21.74 18.09 18.33
C THR A 202 21.32 17.13 19.45
N PRO A 203 21.79 17.31 20.70
CA PRO A 203 21.27 16.54 21.83
C PRO A 203 19.75 16.66 21.93
N ALA A 204 19.09 15.61 22.44
CA ALA A 204 17.65 15.60 22.70
C ALA A 204 17.28 16.78 23.60
N ARG A 205 16.26 17.53 23.21
CA ARG A 205 15.73 18.66 23.99
C ARG A 205 14.22 18.69 23.90
N ARG A 206 13.56 19.10 24.99
CA ARG A 206 12.14 19.41 24.96
C ARG A 206 11.87 20.56 23.98
N TRP A 207 10.94 20.35 23.06
CA TRP A 207 10.47 21.43 22.19
C TRP A 207 9.41 22.26 22.93
N GLY A 208 9.42 23.57 22.69
CA GLY A 208 8.37 24.45 23.20
C GLY A 208 7.06 24.28 22.43
N GLU A 209 5.93 24.55 23.08
CA GLU A 209 4.59 24.33 22.52
C GLU A 209 4.36 25.04 21.18
N ALA A 210 4.78 26.31 21.06
CA ALA A 210 4.64 27.06 19.81
C ALA A 210 5.37 26.39 18.63
N ARG A 211 6.55 25.82 18.89
CA ARG A 211 7.33 25.08 17.88
C ARG A 211 6.65 23.77 17.50
N ILE A 212 6.10 23.06 18.49
CA ILE A 212 5.36 21.82 18.28
C ILE A 212 4.12 22.08 17.43
N ALA A 213 3.32 23.10 17.79
CA ALA A 213 2.13 23.48 17.05
C ALA A 213 2.45 23.84 15.59
N ALA A 214 3.50 24.65 15.36
CA ALA A 214 3.94 25.00 14.01
C ALA A 214 4.43 23.80 13.19
N ALA A 215 5.07 22.81 13.82
CA ALA A 215 5.47 21.57 13.15
C ALA A 215 4.25 20.72 12.78
N LEU A 216 3.34 20.48 13.73
CA LEU A 216 2.16 19.64 13.50
C LEU A 216 1.14 20.27 12.53
N ALA A 217 1.04 21.60 12.48
CA ALA A 217 0.21 22.29 11.50
C ALA A 217 0.62 22.03 10.04
N GLN A 218 1.89 21.70 9.78
CA GLN A 218 2.36 21.36 8.44
C GLN A 218 1.78 20.03 7.93
N VAL A 219 1.22 19.19 8.81
CA VAL A 219 0.78 17.81 8.52
C VAL A 219 -0.65 17.56 9.03
N ALA A 220 -1.37 18.62 9.39
CA ALA A 220 -2.72 18.59 9.95
C ALA A 220 -3.80 18.37 8.90
#